data_AF-A0A963VVK0-F1
#
_entry.id   AF-A0A963VVK0-F1
#
_cell.length_a   1.000
_cell.length_b   1.000
_cell.length_c   1.000
_cell.angle_alpha   90.00
_cell.angle_beta   90.00
_cell.angle_gamma   90.00
#
_symmetry.space_group_name_H-M   'P 1'
#
loop_
_entity.id
_entity.type
_entity.pdbx_description
1 polymer ?
#
loop_
_entity_poly.entity_id
_entity_poly.type
_entity_poly.pdbx_seq_one_letter_code
_entity_poly.pdbx_strand_id
1 'polypeptide(L)' 'MKTVEIFTDGACKGNPGPGGWGALLRMGRHEKELSGADPHTTNNRMEL' A
#
# COMPACT_ATOMS: atom_id res chain seq x y z
N MET A 1 -23.44 8.29 8.50
CA MET A 1 -22.06 8.01 8.98
C MET A 1 -21.08 8.52 7.92
N LYS A 2 -19.89 8.98 8.31
CA LYS A 2 -18.82 9.27 7.34
C LYS A 2 -18.09 7.95 7.04
N THR A 3 -18.01 7.59 5.77
CA THR A 3 -17.27 6.40 5.30
C THR A 3 -15.88 6.82 4.85
N VAL A 4 -14.88 6.01 5.20
CA VAL A 4 -13.53 6.12 4.65
C VAL A 4 -13.33 4.96 3.70
N GLU A 5 -13.00 5.25 2.45
CA GLU A 5 -12.62 4.26 1.45
C GLU A 5 -11.10 4.11 1.49
N ILE A 6 -10.62 2.87 1.49
CA ILE A 6 -9.19 2.56 1.48
C ILE A 6 -8.91 1.66 0.29
N PHE A 7 -7.98 2.06 -0.56
CA PHE A 7 -7.47 1.28 -1.68
C PHE A 7 -6.01 0.96 -1.40
N THR A 8 -5.61 -0.31 -1.53
CA THR A 8 -4.26 -0.78 -1.20
C THR A 8 -3.72 -1.63 -2.32
N ASP A 9 -2.41 -1.54 -2.56
CA ASP A 9 -1.69 -2.46 -3.43
C ASP A 9 -0.25 -2.63 -2.92
N GLY A 10 0.34 -3.80 -3.18
CA GLY A 10 1.66 -4.19 -2.72
C GLY A 10 2.32 -5.18 -3.66
N ALA A 11 3.59 -4.95 -3.99
CA ALA A 11 4.33 -5.81 -4.93
C ALA A 11 5.83 -5.85 -4.64
N CYS A 12 6.47 -6.94 -5.04
CA CYS A 12 7.93 -7.12 -5.00
C CYS A 12 8.52 -7.54 -6.35
N LYS A 13 9.76 -7.11 -6.59
CA LYS A 13 10.62 -7.65 -7.66
C LYS A 13 11.42 -8.83 -7.10
N GLY A 14 10.84 -10.02 -7.18
CA GLY A 14 11.36 -11.24 -6.54
C GLY A 14 10.72 -11.46 -5.17
N ASN A 15 10.69 -12.71 -4.67
CA ASN A 15 9.99 -13.08 -3.45
C ASN A 15 10.81 -14.08 -2.61
N PRO A 16 11.79 -13.61 -1.79
CA PRO A 16 11.99 -12.21 -1.38
C PRO A 16 12.78 -11.35 -2.39
N GLY A 17 12.60 -10.03 -2.30
CA GLY A 17 13.27 -9.03 -3.14
C GLY A 17 12.88 -7.59 -2.75
N PRO A 18 13.37 -6.58 -3.49
CA PRO A 18 12.93 -5.20 -3.29
C PRO A 18 11.43 -5.05 -3.55
N GLY A 19 10.70 -4.49 -2.61
CA GLY A 19 9.25 -4.33 -2.70
C GLY A 19 8.77 -2.97 -2.22
N GLY A 20 7.54 -2.65 -2.59
CA GLY A 20 6.85 -1.45 -2.15
C GLY A 20 5.35 -1.67 -2.06
N TRP A 21 4.71 -0.76 -1.32
CA TRP A 21 3.27 -0.73 -1.11
C TRP A 21 2.74 0.70 -1.23
N GLY A 22 1.46 0.82 -1.55
CA GLY A 22 0.74 2.07 -1.63
C GLY A 22 -0.66 1.96 -1.04
N ALA A 23 -1.13 3.03 -0.41
CA ALA A 23 -2.50 3.13 0.08
C ALA A 23 -3.10 4.51 -0.22
N LEU A 24 -4.33 4.55 -0.71
CA LEU A 24 -5.13 5.75 -0.89
C LEU A 24 -6.31 5.72 0.09
N LEU A 25 -6.36 6.72 0.98
CA LEU A 25 -7.49 6.93 1.88
C LEU A 25 -8.35 8.07 1.32
N ARG A 26 -9.64 7.83 1.14
CA ARG A 26 -10.61 8.83 0.65
C ARG A 26 -11.76 9.01 1.63
N MET A 27 -12.05 10.26 1.97
CA MET A 27 -13.24 10.64 2.75
C MET A 27 -13.92 11.83 2.07
N GLY A 28 -14.93 11.54 1.25
CA GLY A 28 -15.61 12.55 0.44
C GLY A 28 -14.65 13.14 -0.60
N ARG A 29 -14.36 14.43 -0.50
CA ARG A 29 -13.44 15.14 -1.41
C ARG A 29 -11.98 15.15 -0.95
N HIS A 30 -11.71 14.64 0.25
CA HIS A 30 -10.35 14.62 0.80
C HIS A 30 -9.70 13.27 0.51
N GLU A 31 -8.47 13.35 0.03
CA GLU A 31 -7.64 12.19 -0.29
C GLU A 31 -6.30 12.30 0.45
N LYS A 32 -5.77 11.15 0.86
CA LYS A 32 -4.43 11.03 1.41
C LYS A 32 -3.76 9.78 0.85
N GLU A 33 -2.60 9.97 0.26
CA GLU A 33 -1.74 8.88 -0.21
C GLU A 33 -0.68 8.53 0.84
N LEU A 34 -0.40 7.24 0.97
CA LEU A 34 0.67 6.67 1.76
C LEU A 34 1.43 5.67 0.89
N SER A 35 2.74 5.58 1.09
CA SER A 35 3.56 4.58 0.43
C SER A 35 4.78 4.24 1.27
N GLY A 36 5.37 3.08 1.00
CA GLY A 36 6.61 2.63 1.62
C GLY A 36 7.31 1.60 0.75
N ALA A 37 8.58 1.37 1.05
CA ALA A 37 9.40 0.38 0.35
C ALA A 37 10.41 -0.26 1.30
N ASP A 38 10.75 -1.52 1.03
CA ASP A 38 11.77 -2.28 1.76
C ASP A 38 12.65 -3.01 0.72
N PRO A 39 13.99 -2.83 0.75
CA PRO A 39 14.89 -3.48 -0.20
C PRO A 39 14.89 -5.01 -0.09
N HIS A 40 14.40 -5.59 1.01
CA HIS A 40 14.33 -7.03 1.21
C HIS A 40 13.04 -7.48 1.93
N THR A 41 11.99 -7.70 1.13
CA THR A 41 10.65 -8.07 1.62
C THR A 41 9.98 -9.11 0.72
N THR A 42 8.71 -9.44 0.98
CA THR A 42 7.90 -10.40 0.22
C THR A 42 6.61 -9.75 -0.28
N ASN A 43 5.98 -10.31 -1.32
CA ASN A 43 4.68 -9.81 -1.81
C ASN A 43 3.66 -9.71 -0.67
N ASN A 44 3.52 -10.80 0.09
CA ASN A 44 2.57 -10.84 1.20
C ASN A 44 2.87 -9.81 2.30
N ARG A 45 4.13 -9.42 2.52
CA ARG A 45 4.48 -8.34 3.47
C ARG A 45 4.17 -6.95 2.91
N MET A 46 4.10 -6.76 1.59
CA MET A 46 3.75 -5.49 0.97
C MET A 46 2.24 -5.33 0.79
N GLU A 47 1.49 -6.43 0.63
CA GLU A 47 0.03 -6.42 0.57
C GLU A 47 -0.64 -6.22 1.94
N LEU A 48 0.09 -6.49 3.03
CA LEU A 48 -0.39 -6.46 4.41
C LEU A 48 -0.25 -5.08 5.06
#